data_AF-A0A537ECX7-F1
#
_entry.id   AF-A0A537ECX7-F1
#
_cell.length_a   1.000
_cell.length_b   1.000
_cell.length_c   1.000
_cell.angle_alpha   90.00
_cell.angle_beta   90.00
_cell.angle_gamma   90.00
#
_symmetry.space_group_name_H-M   'P 1'
#
loop_
_entity.id
_entity.type
_entity.pdbx_description
1 polymer ?
#
loop_
_entity_poly.entity_id
_entity_poly.type
_entity_poly.pdbx_seq_one_letter_code
_entity_poly.pdbx_strand_id
1 'polypeptide(L)' 'MNQLDFKGRTAIVTGGMQGIGAAIVKRLEASGAKVRVWDLDGAPKVDVADA' A
#
# COMPACT_ATOMS: atom_id res chain seq x y z
N MET A 1 -8.15 -14.28 -12.38
CA MET A 1 -7.60 -13.47 -11.27
C MET A 1 -8.78 -13.07 -10.38
N ASN A 2 -8.72 -13.26 -9.06
CA ASN A 2 -9.80 -12.80 -8.17
C ASN A 2 -9.95 -11.28 -8.26
N GLN A 3 -11.15 -10.74 -8.09
CA GLN A 3 -11.40 -9.30 -8.04
C GLN A 3 -12.14 -9.00 -6.73
N LEU A 4 -11.44 -8.32 -5.82
CA LEU A 4 -12.01 -7.87 -4.54
C LEU A 4 -12.55 -6.46 -4.76
N ASP A 5 -13.72 -6.11 -4.24
CA ASP A 5 -14.22 -4.74 -4.38
C ASP A 5 -13.68 -3.86 -3.26
N PHE A 6 -12.69 -3.02 -3.59
CA PHE A 6 -12.15 -2.01 -2.70
C PHE A 6 -12.48 -0.59 -3.13
N LYS A 7 -13.48 -0.40 -4.02
CA LYS A 7 -13.89 0.95 -4.44
C LYS A 7 -14.27 1.80 -3.23
N GLY A 8 -13.73 3.01 -3.20
CA GLY A 8 -13.97 3.96 -2.11
C GLY A 8 -13.26 3.63 -0.79
N ARG A 9 -12.48 2.55 -0.73
CA ARG A 9 -11.68 2.19 0.45
C ARG A 9 -10.24 2.70 0.32
N THR A 10 -9.63 2.97 1.46
CA THR A 10 -8.20 3.28 1.56
C THR A 10 -7.48 2.09 2.18
N ALA A 11 -6.33 1.70 1.62
CA ALA A 11 -5.47 0.67 2.18
C ALA A 11 -4.08 1.24 2.47
N ILE A 12 -3.53 0.92 3.64
CA ILE A 12 -2.14 1.21 3.99
C ILE A 12 -1.34 -0.07 3.74
N VAL A 13 -0.24 0.03 3.01
CA VAL A 13 0.69 -1.08 2.79
C VAL A 13 2.05 -0.68 3.34
N THR A 14 2.49 -1.38 4.38
CA THR A 14 3.85 -1.25 4.90
C THR A 14 4.83 -2.07 4.04
N GLY A 15 6.05 -1.57 3.83
CA GLY A 15 7.03 -2.25 2.96
C GLY A 15 6.58 -2.34 1.49
N GLY A 16 5.75 -1.40 1.03
CA GLY A 16 5.07 -1.45 -0.26
C GLY A 16 5.91 -1.03 -1.48
N MET A 17 7.19 -0.65 -1.32
CA MET A 17 8.02 -0.19 -2.44
C MET A 17 8.68 -1.32 -3.22
N GLN A 18 8.79 -2.52 -2.64
CA GLN A 18 9.49 -3.63 -3.26
C GLN A 18 8.87 -4.99 -3.01
N GLY A 19 9.33 -5.99 -3.77
CA GLY A 19 8.97 -7.40 -3.59
C GLY A 19 7.46 -7.65 -3.50
N ILE A 20 7.07 -8.37 -2.45
CA ILE A 20 5.66 -8.75 -2.20
C ILE A 20 4.81 -7.51 -1.89
N GLY A 21 5.33 -6.53 -1.15
CA GLY A 21 4.60 -5.30 -0.83
C GLY A 21 4.18 -4.55 -2.09
N ALA A 22 5.10 -4.38 -3.04
CA ALA A 22 4.79 -3.76 -4.34
C ALA A 22 3.75 -4.55 -5.15
N ALA A 23 3.78 -5.89 -5.09
CA ALA A 23 2.77 -6.73 -5.73
C ALA A 23 1.38 -6.55 -5.07
N ILE A 24 1.33 -6.42 -3.75
CA ILE A 24 0.11 -6.15 -2.98
C ILE A 24 -0.47 -4.78 -3.36
N VAL A 25 0.35 -3.72 -3.40
CA VAL A 25 -0.06 -2.37 -3.82
C VAL A 25 -0.76 -2.43 -5.18
N LYS A 26 -0.08 -2.99 -6.20
CA LYS A 26 -0.64 -3.14 -7.55
C LYS A 26 -1.96 -3.90 -7.55
N ARG A 27 -2.05 -4.95 -6.73
CA ARG A 27 -3.26 -5.77 -6.66
C ARG A 27 -4.42 -5.02 -6.01
N LEU A 28 -4.17 -4.24 -4.96
CA LEU A 28 -5.17 -3.43 -4.27
C LEU A 28 -5.68 -2.29 -5.16
N GLU A 29 -4.77 -1.60 -5.86
CA GLU A 29 -5.11 -0.56 -6.84
C GLU A 29 -5.96 -1.12 -7.98
N ALA A 30 -5.60 -2.29 -8.53
CA ALA A 30 -6.40 -2.97 -9.55
C ALA A 30 -7.81 -3.38 -9.06
N SER A 31 -7.99 -3.47 -7.74
CA SER A 31 -9.27 -3.71 -7.09
C SER A 31 -10.03 -2.44 -6.69
N GLY A 32 -9.51 -1.25 -7.02
CA GLY A 32 -10.17 0.03 -6.79
C GLY A 32 -9.86 0.71 -5.46
N ALA A 33 -8.90 0.19 -4.68
CA ALA A 33 -8.46 0.84 -3.45
C ALA A 33 -7.64 2.10 -3.74
N LYS A 34 -7.74 3.11 -2.87
CA LYS A 34 -6.73 4.16 -2.73
C LYS A 34 -5.61 3.65 -1.84
N VAL A 35 -4.40 3.48 -2.37
CA VAL A 35 -3.29 2.92 -1.58
C VAL A 35 -2.38 4.01 -1.05
N ARG A 36 -1.92 3.83 0.20
CA ARG A 36 -0.86 4.60 0.84
C ARG A 36 0.27 3.65 1.19
N VAL A 37 1.45 3.92 0.66
CA VAL A 37 2.64 3.10 0.91
C VAL A 37 3.45 3.73 2.02
N TRP A 38 3.71 2.96 3.07
CA TRP A 38 4.60 3.32 4.17
C TRP A 38 5.82 2.42 4.10
N ASP A 39 6.95 2.98 3.74
CA ASP A 39 8.17 2.21 3.53
C ASP A 39 9.36 3.01 4.03
N LEU A 40 10.38 2.30 4.52
CA LEU A 40 11.63 2.91 4.97
C LEU A 40 12.40 3.55 3.81
N ASP A 41 12.18 3.04 2.61
CA ASP A 41 12.72 3.60 1.36
C ASP A 41 11.92 4.82 0.85
N GLY A 42 10.92 5.28 1.60
CA GLY A 42 10.09 6.42 1.27
C GLY A 42 10.72 7.79 1.50
N ALA A 43 10.25 8.76 0.72
CA ALA A 43 10.60 10.17 0.86
C ALA A 43 9.33 11.02 1.08
N PRO A 44 9.23 11.79 2.18
CA PRO A 44 10.16 11.82 3.31
C PRO A 44 10.16 10.49 4.09
N LYS A 45 11.25 10.17 4.78
CA LYS A 45 11.25 9.09 5.77
C LYS A 45 10.31 9.49 6.90
N VAL A 46 9.39 8.60 7.25
CA VAL A 46 8.42 8.81 8.33
C VAL A 46 8.70 7.78 9.41
N ASP A 47 9.03 8.25 10.60
CA ASP A 47 9.04 7.41 11.81
C ASP A 47 7.63 7.41 12.40
N VAL A 48 7.08 6.21 12.60
CA VAL A 48 5.72 5.99 13.13
C VAL A 48 5.75 5.38 14.54
N ALA A 49 6.93 5.17 15.13
CA ALA A 49 7.07 4.57 16.46
C ALA A 49 6.65 5.50 17.61
N ASP A 50 6.57 6.81 17.36
CA ASP A 50 6.30 7.85 18.37
C ASP A 50 4.85 8.38 18.36
N ALA A 51 3.91 7.64 17.77
CA ALA A 51 2.49 8.03 17.72
C ALA A 51 1.71 7.68 19.00
#